data_AF-A0A958GZK6-F1
#
_entry.id   AF-A0A958GZK6-F1
#
_cell.length_a   1.000
_cell.length_b   1.000
_cell.length_c   1.000
_cell.angle_alpha   90.00
_cell.angle_beta   90.00
_cell.angle_gamma   90.00
#
_symmetry.space_group_name_H-M   'P 1'
#
loop_
_entity.id
_entity.type
_entity.pdbx_description
1 polymer ?
#
loop_
_entity_poly.entity_id
_entity_poly.type
_entity_poly.pdbx_seq_one_letter_code
_entity_poly.pdbx_strand_id
1 'polypeptide(L)'
;MPFMKRYCFLVLLSCGLILSGCAGAFVAPPPEPTPTEIAVPTLPPPTPTEATLNPQASPAADMAVAAVVEPEATAVPSDTPTPVPTATPTPEPDWLNNSGRTTENLMYLGNPNAPVTLVDFSDFM
;
A
#
# COMPACT_ATOMS: atom_id res chain seq x y z
N MET A 1 9.45 67.94 -36.74
CA MET A 1 10.35 66.99 -36.06
C MET A 1 9.82 66.40 -34.71
N PRO A 2 8.51 66.29 -34.42
CA PRO A 2 8.04 65.68 -33.15
C PRO A 2 8.00 64.13 -33.19
N PHE A 3 8.01 63.53 -34.38
CA PHE A 3 7.89 62.08 -34.55
C PHE A 3 9.13 61.29 -34.08
N MET A 4 10.34 61.84 -34.27
CA MET A 4 11.59 61.17 -33.87
C MET A 4 11.71 61.01 -32.34
N LYS A 5 11.16 61.97 -31.58
CA LYS A 5 11.20 61.98 -30.11
C LYS A 5 10.31 60.89 -29.49
N ARG A 6 9.18 60.57 -30.13
CA ARG A 6 8.25 59.54 -29.67
C ARG A 6 8.80 58.13 -29.91
N TYR A 7 9.44 57.91 -31.05
CA TYR A 7 10.08 56.62 -31.35
C TYR A 7 11.25 56.32 -30.42
N CYS A 8 12.11 57.31 -30.13
CA CYS A 8 13.23 57.13 -29.22
C CYS A 8 12.76 56.76 -27.79
N PHE A 9 11.68 57.38 -27.31
CA PHE A 9 11.12 57.08 -26.00
C PHE A 9 10.54 55.66 -25.90
N LEU A 10 9.84 55.19 -26.94
CA LEU A 10 9.27 53.84 -26.97
C LEU A 10 10.35 52.75 -27.04
N VAL A 11 11.45 52.99 -27.77
CA VAL A 11 12.58 52.04 -27.85
C VAL A 11 13.34 51.95 -26.52
N LEU A 12 13.51 53.07 -25.81
CA LEU A 12 14.16 53.05 -24.50
C LEU A 12 13.29 52.38 -23.44
N LEU A 13 11.96 52.57 -23.49
CA LEU A 13 11.03 51.92 -22.59
C LEU A 13 11.00 50.40 -22.80
N SER A 14 11.02 49.93 -24.04
CA SER A 14 11.04 48.49 -24.34
C SER A 14 12.37 47.83 -23.94
N CYS A 15 13.52 48.50 -24.19
CA CYS A 15 14.82 48.03 -23.70
C CYS A 15 14.86 47.93 -22.18
N GLY A 16 14.31 48.90 -21.45
CA GLY A 16 14.25 48.88 -19.98
C GLY A 16 13.43 47.70 -19.45
N LEU A 17 12.28 47.41 -20.06
CA LEU A 17 11.43 46.27 -19.68
C LEU A 17 12.11 44.92 -19.94
N ILE A 18 12.82 44.77 -21.06
CA ILE A 18 13.52 43.52 -21.40
C ILE A 18 14.70 43.28 -20.44
N LEU A 19 15.45 44.33 -20.10
CA LEU A 19 16.59 44.23 -19.17
C LEU A 19 16.15 44.00 -17.72
N SER A 20 15.00 44.56 -17.31
CA SER A 20 14.45 44.37 -15.97
C SER A 20 13.91 42.96 -15.71
N GLY A 21 13.59 42.19 -16.76
CA GLY A 21 13.04 40.83 -16.64
C GLY A 21 14.06 39.72 -16.43
N CYS A 22 15.37 39.99 -16.51
CA CYS A 22 16.42 38.97 -16.41
C CYS A 22 17.03 38.79 -15.00
N ALA A 23 16.50 39.44 -13.97
CA ALA A 23 16.85 39.12 -12.58
C ALA A 23 16.10 37.84 -12.15
N GLY A 24 16.42 36.72 -12.81
CA GLY A 24 15.97 35.39 -12.43
C GLY A 24 16.48 35.08 -11.03
N ALA A 25 15.56 34.69 -10.15
CA ALA A 25 15.86 34.24 -8.81
C ALA A 25 16.92 33.14 -8.88
N PHE A 26 18.11 33.42 -8.37
CA PHE A 26 19.13 32.42 -8.12
C PHE A 26 18.64 31.56 -6.96
N VAL A 27 17.84 30.53 -7.28
CA VAL A 27 17.44 29.51 -6.32
C VAL A 27 18.70 28.71 -6.01
N ALA A 28 19.22 28.88 -4.80
CA ALA A 28 20.33 28.06 -4.33
C ALA A 28 19.95 26.58 -4.48
N PRO A 29 20.86 25.72 -4.96
CA PRO A 29 20.58 24.29 -5.04
C PRO A 29 20.20 23.77 -3.65
N PRO A 30 19.18 22.91 -3.54
CA PRO A 30 18.80 22.32 -2.27
C PRO A 30 19.99 21.55 -1.68
N PRO A 31 20.15 21.54 -0.35
CA PRO A 31 21.22 20.77 0.30
C PRO A 31 21.06 19.28 -0.07
N GLU A 32 22.18 18.63 -0.41
CA GLU A 32 22.19 17.18 -0.64
C GLU A 32 21.64 16.46 0.60
N PRO A 33 20.75 15.47 0.44
CA PRO A 33 20.28 14.67 1.55
C PRO A 33 21.44 13.84 2.10
N THR A 34 21.81 14.09 3.35
CA THR A 34 22.74 13.24 4.09
C THR A 34 22.23 11.80 4.07
N PRO A 35 23.04 10.79 3.70
CA PRO A 35 22.62 9.40 3.71
C PRO A 35 22.21 9.01 5.13
N THR A 36 20.91 8.80 5.34
CA THR A 36 20.40 8.19 6.56
C THR A 36 20.78 6.72 6.50
N GLU A 37 21.76 6.33 7.32
CA GLU A 37 22.14 4.94 7.51
C GLU A 37 20.91 4.16 8.02
N ILE A 38 20.27 3.40 7.12
CA ILE A 38 19.15 2.54 7.48
C ILE A 38 19.72 1.40 8.31
N ALA A 39 19.51 1.46 9.62
CA ALA A 39 19.80 0.35 10.51
C ALA A 39 18.99 -0.87 10.05
N VAL A 40 19.69 -1.88 9.53
CA VAL A 40 19.09 -3.15 9.14
C VAL A 40 18.52 -3.80 10.40
N PRO A 41 17.19 -4.02 10.50
CA PRO A 41 16.62 -4.71 11.65
C PRO A 41 17.16 -6.14 11.67
N THR A 42 17.93 -6.45 12.71
CA THR A 42 18.41 -7.80 12.97
C THR A 42 17.19 -8.63 13.40
N LEU A 43 16.63 -9.40 12.48
CA LEU A 43 15.56 -10.34 12.82
C LEU A 43 16.11 -11.45 13.71
N PRO A 44 15.40 -11.83 14.79
CA PRO A 44 15.77 -12.99 15.58
C PRO A 44 15.70 -14.26 14.72
N PRO A 45 16.57 -15.25 14.96
CA PRO A 45 16.55 -16.52 14.22
C PRO A 45 15.19 -17.21 14.40
N PRO A 46 14.65 -17.86 13.35
CA PRO A 46 13.37 -18.55 13.45
C PRO A 46 13.47 -19.70 14.45
N THR A 47 12.63 -19.68 15.49
CA THR A 47 12.46 -20.80 16.42
C THR A 47 11.85 -21.98 15.64
N PRO A 48 12.51 -23.16 15.61
CA PRO A 48 11.93 -24.33 14.95
C PRO A 48 10.72 -24.81 15.75
N THR A 49 9.53 -24.65 15.18
CA THR A 49 8.30 -25.27 15.68
C THR A 49 8.34 -26.75 15.33
N GLU A 50 8.64 -27.62 16.31
CA GLU A 50 8.52 -29.07 16.15
C GLU A 50 7.06 -29.44 15.82
N ALA A 51 6.90 -30.18 14.72
CA ALA A 51 5.63 -30.76 14.32
C ALA A 51 5.29 -31.93 15.26
N THR A 52 4.33 -31.72 16.17
CA THR A 52 3.73 -32.79 16.96
C THR A 52 2.93 -33.71 16.05
N LEU A 53 3.53 -34.86 15.69
CA LEU A 53 2.82 -35.98 15.09
C LEU A 53 1.85 -36.56 16.13
N ASN A 54 0.54 -36.45 15.87
CA ASN A 54 -0.50 -37.05 16.69
C ASN A 54 -0.78 -38.48 16.18
N PRO A 55 -0.41 -39.55 16.90
CA PRO A 55 -0.74 -40.91 16.51
C PRO A 55 -2.21 -41.20 16.82
N GLN A 56 -3.04 -41.27 15.77
CA GLN A 56 -4.41 -41.75 15.85
C GLN A 56 -4.42 -43.26 16.13
N ALA A 57 -4.72 -43.64 17.37
CA ALA A 57 -5.00 -45.02 17.75
C ALA A 57 -6.48 -45.33 17.51
N SER A 58 -6.74 -46.29 16.62
CA SER A 58 -8.03 -46.95 16.44
C SER A 58 -8.11 -48.17 17.37
N PRO A 59 -9.13 -48.30 18.23
CA PRO A 59 -9.48 -49.58 18.81
C PRO A 59 -10.65 -50.21 18.04
N ALA A 60 -10.48 -51.51 17.82
CA ALA A 60 -11.38 -52.43 17.16
C ALA A 60 -12.71 -52.60 17.90
N ALA A 61 -13.68 -53.09 17.11
CA ALA A 61 -15.00 -53.54 17.50
C ALA A 61 -15.01 -54.51 18.68
N ASP A 62 -16.02 -54.39 19.54
CA ASP A 62 -16.54 -55.53 20.29
C ASP A 62 -18.07 -55.45 20.40
N MET A 63 -18.70 -56.61 20.25
CA MET A 63 -20.13 -56.79 20.08
C MET A 63 -20.84 -56.91 21.42
N ALA A 64 -21.95 -56.17 21.60
CA ALA A 64 -22.94 -56.48 22.63
C ALA A 64 -24.35 -56.15 22.10
N VAL A 65 -25.10 -57.20 21.73
CA VAL A 65 -26.54 -57.09 21.40
C VAL A 65 -27.31 -57.17 22.71
N ALA A 66 -27.66 -56.01 23.26
CA ALA A 66 -28.67 -55.88 24.30
C ALA A 66 -30.02 -55.52 23.64
N ALA A 67 -31.07 -56.27 23.97
CA ALA A 67 -32.43 -55.98 23.52
C ALA A 67 -32.91 -54.67 24.16
N VAL A 68 -32.94 -53.61 23.35
CA VAL A 68 -33.42 -52.28 23.74
C VAL A 68 -34.93 -52.23 23.53
N VAL A 69 -35.66 -51.99 24.63
CA VAL A 69 -37.08 -51.64 24.60
C VAL A 69 -37.21 -50.28 23.93
N GLU A 70 -37.98 -50.23 22.84
CA GLU A 70 -38.21 -49.04 22.01
C GLU A 70 -39.01 -47.98 22.81
N PRO A 71 -38.42 -46.83 23.15
CA PRO A 71 -39.17 -45.73 23.75
C PRO A 71 -39.96 -45.02 22.64
N GLU A 72 -41.26 -44.82 22.85
CA GLU A 72 -42.08 -43.96 21.98
C GLU A 72 -41.45 -42.57 21.87
N ALA A 73 -40.91 -42.27 20.69
CA ALA A 73 -40.23 -41.02 20.39
C ALA A 73 -41.24 -39.88 20.40
N THR A 74 -41.25 -39.09 21.48
CA THR A 74 -41.91 -37.79 21.50
C THR A 74 -41.23 -36.91 20.47
N ALA A 75 -41.99 -36.46 19.45
CA ALA A 75 -41.47 -35.59 18.40
C ALA A 75 -40.93 -34.29 19.02
N VAL A 76 -39.61 -34.16 19.05
CA VAL A 76 -38.95 -32.92 19.47
C VAL A 76 -39.14 -31.90 18.35
N PRO A 77 -39.60 -30.67 18.62
CA PRO A 77 -39.68 -29.64 17.60
C PRO A 77 -38.31 -29.45 16.96
N SER A 78 -38.25 -29.61 15.64
CA SER A 78 -37.03 -29.37 14.87
C SER A 78 -36.85 -27.87 14.72
N ASP A 79 -35.93 -27.30 15.49
CA ASP A 79 -35.51 -25.92 15.30
C ASP A 79 -34.93 -25.77 13.90
N THR A 80 -35.64 -25.01 13.05
CA THR A 80 -35.13 -24.65 11.73
C THR A 80 -34.04 -23.60 11.96
N PRO A 81 -32.78 -23.86 11.57
CA PRO A 81 -31.71 -22.90 11.80
C PRO A 81 -32.01 -21.60 11.05
N THR A 82 -32.04 -20.49 11.77
CA THR A 82 -32.11 -19.16 11.17
C THR A 82 -30.83 -18.92 10.36
N PRO A 83 -30.90 -18.56 9.08
CA PRO A 83 -29.71 -18.30 8.28
C PRO A 83 -28.92 -17.14 8.89
N VAL A 84 -27.63 -17.37 9.13
CA VAL A 84 -26.71 -16.31 9.55
C VAL A 84 -26.40 -15.45 8.31
N PRO A 85 -26.55 -14.12 8.37
CA PRO A 85 -26.20 -13.27 7.25
C PRO A 85 -24.70 -13.38 6.95
N THR A 86 -24.37 -13.73 5.71
CA THR A 86 -22.99 -13.69 5.21
C THR A 86 -22.60 -12.24 5.00
N ALA A 87 -21.49 -11.80 5.61
CA ALA A 87 -20.95 -10.48 5.35
C ALA A 87 -20.53 -10.35 3.87
N THR A 88 -20.97 -9.28 3.22
CA THR A 88 -20.45 -8.92 1.90
C THR A 88 -19.00 -8.45 2.06
N PRO A 89 -18.04 -8.98 1.27
CA PRO A 89 -16.67 -8.49 1.32
C PRO A 89 -16.64 -7.00 0.95
N THR A 90 -15.88 -6.23 1.72
CA THR A 90 -15.59 -4.84 1.35
C THR A 90 -14.65 -4.86 0.15
N PRO A 91 -14.90 -4.09 -0.93
CA PRO A 91 -14.00 -4.06 -2.07
C PRO A 91 -12.63 -3.56 -1.63
N GLU A 92 -11.59 -4.34 -1.93
CA GLU A 92 -10.20 -3.95 -1.69
C GLU A 92 -9.74 -3.02 -2.83
N PRO A 93 -8.97 -1.96 -2.52
CA PRO A 93 -8.42 -1.11 -3.57
C PRO A 93 -7.43 -1.88 -4.46
N ASP A 94 -7.46 -1.62 -5.76
CA ASP A 94 -6.51 -2.20 -6.70
C ASP A 94 -5.17 -1.45 -6.65
N TRP A 95 -4.26 -1.94 -5.80
CA TRP A 95 -2.94 -1.37 -5.65
C TRP A 95 -1.99 -1.70 -6.82
N LEU A 96 -2.27 -2.74 -7.63
CA LEU A 96 -1.41 -3.10 -8.76
C LEU A 96 -1.44 -2.05 -9.86
N ASN A 97 -2.55 -1.31 -9.98
CA ASN A 97 -2.72 -0.28 -11.00
C ASN A 97 -2.68 1.15 -10.40
N ASN A 98 -2.32 1.29 -9.12
CA ASN A 98 -2.19 2.59 -8.47
C ASN A 98 -0.76 3.12 -8.62
N SER A 99 -0.55 3.97 -9.62
CA SER A 99 0.74 4.65 -9.86
C SER A 99 0.62 6.15 -9.70
N GLY A 100 1.70 6.81 -9.24
CA GLY A 100 1.72 8.27 -9.11
C GLY A 100 3.11 8.83 -8.89
N ARG A 101 3.17 10.08 -8.40
CA ARG A 101 4.41 10.77 -8.01
C ARG A 101 4.36 11.21 -6.56
N THR A 102 5.47 11.08 -5.85
CA THR A 102 5.64 11.65 -4.50
C THR A 102 5.91 13.15 -4.56
N THR A 103 5.97 13.80 -3.39
CA THR A 103 6.35 15.21 -3.24
C THR A 103 7.77 15.50 -3.74
N GLU A 104 8.65 14.51 -3.73
CA GLU A 104 10.03 14.57 -4.24
C GLU A 104 10.11 14.26 -5.73
N ASN A 105 8.96 14.17 -6.43
CA ASN A 105 8.85 13.88 -7.86
C ASN A 105 9.34 12.46 -8.27
N LEU A 106 9.45 11.55 -7.31
CA LEU A 106 9.74 10.12 -7.53
C LEU A 106 8.46 9.41 -8.00
N MET A 107 8.60 8.48 -8.93
CA MET A 107 7.48 7.62 -9.34
C MET A 107 7.25 6.53 -8.29
N TYR A 108 5.98 6.20 -8.03
CA TYR A 108 5.61 5.06 -7.18
C TYR A 108 4.56 4.17 -7.87
N LEU A 109 4.51 2.92 -7.45
CA LEU A 109 3.47 1.94 -7.77
C LEU A 109 3.04 1.24 -6.46
N GLY A 110 1.74 1.16 -6.19
CA GLY A 110 1.20 0.50 -5.01
C GLY A 110 0.52 1.44 -4.01
N ASN A 111 0.43 0.97 -2.76
CA ASN A 111 -0.16 1.71 -1.66
C ASN A 111 0.86 2.70 -1.05
N PRO A 112 0.63 4.02 -1.12
CA PRO A 112 1.56 5.02 -0.55
C PRO A 112 1.64 4.97 0.99
N ASN A 113 0.66 4.34 1.66
CA ASN A 113 0.64 4.14 3.11
C ASN A 113 1.10 2.72 3.51
N ALA A 114 1.79 1.99 2.63
CA ALA A 114 2.32 0.67 2.96
C ALA A 114 3.39 0.79 4.08
N PRO A 115 3.46 -0.17 5.02
CA PRO A 115 4.45 -0.16 6.09
C PRO A 115 5.89 -0.39 5.59
N VAL A 116 6.04 -0.90 4.37
CA VAL A 116 7.32 -1.16 3.71
C VAL A 116 7.26 -0.56 2.31
N THR A 117 8.33 0.13 1.93
CA THR A 117 8.53 0.69 0.59
C THR A 117 9.75 0.04 -0.04
N LEU A 118 9.67 -0.26 -1.33
CA LEU A 118 10.79 -0.75 -2.14
C LEU A 118 11.26 0.40 -3.03
N VAL A 119 12.55 0.71 -2.97
CA VAL A 119 13.18 1.71 -3.83
C VAL A 119 14.05 0.98 -4.85
N ASP A 120 13.68 1.06 -6.12
CA ASP A 120 14.43 0.45 -7.21
C ASP A 120 15.32 1.49 -7.90
N PHE A 121 16.61 1.17 -8.01
CA PHE A 121 17.61 1.99 -8.69
C PHE A 121 17.99 1.31 -10.00
N SER A 122 17.25 1.63 -11.05
CA SER A 122 17.51 1.13 -12.41
C SER A 122 18.30 2.17 -13.21
N ASP A 123 19.44 1.75 -13.75
CA ASP A 123 20.20 2.50 -14.76
C ASP A 123 19.80 2.00 -16.15
N PHE A 124 19.32 2.89 -17.02
CA PHE A 124 18.81 2.54 -18.35
C PHE A 124 19.80 2.89 -19.48
N MET A 125 21.09 3.10 -19.15
CA MET A 125 22.16 3.41 -20.12
C MET A 125 22.60 2.21 -20.96
#